data_AF-A0A1T5NKM8-F1
#
_entry.id   AF-A0A1T5NKM8-F1
#
_cell.length_a   1.000
_cell.length_b   1.000
_cell.length_c   1.000
_cell.angle_alpha   90.00
_cell.angle_beta   90.00
_cell.angle_gamma   90.00
#
_symmetry.space_group_name_H-M   'P 1'
#
loop_
_entity.id
_entity.type
_entity.pdbx_description
1 polymer ?
#
loop_
_entity_poly.entity_id
_entity_poly.type
_entity_poly.pdbx_seq_one_letter_code
_entity_poly.pdbx_strand_id
1 'polypeptide(L)'
;MKKNLFFTVLLLPAFLMQSYAQAGKADKVLLAKADATLQFAARQYKLMMKHVPDSLLPRSTSKDGSLMTSNSGWWTSGFYPGTNWYLFEYTKDPAFKNEALKRMALVQKEQYNTHTHDLGFMMYCPFGNALRITKDTAYKAILLTSAKSLSTRFNPTVGCIKSWDHGAWKFPVIIDNMMNLELLNWATRESGDKQFADIARIHANTTMKNHFRPDYSSYHVVDYDPATGAVNGRKTHQGLADSSAWSRGQAWGLYGYTLMYRDTKDKAYLEQARHIADFILNNPHMPADLVPYWDYDAPDIPNALRDVSAASVAASALLELSRYTGKADGKRYWNAAEKMLASLCSPAYLAKEEENNDFILMHSVGHLPNKSEVDVPLTYADYYFVEALLRYKQWAK
;
A
#
# COMPACT_ATOMS: atom_id res chain seq x y z
N MET A 1 54.41 -5.70 -45.42
CA MET A 1 53.79 -5.98 -44.09
C MET A 1 52.95 -4.78 -43.68
N LYS A 2 51.64 -4.81 -43.94
CA LYS A 2 50.69 -3.75 -43.57
C LYS A 2 50.06 -4.13 -42.22
N LYS A 3 50.24 -3.28 -41.19
CA LYS A 3 49.56 -3.42 -39.89
C LYS A 3 48.16 -2.85 -40.00
N ASN A 4 47.14 -3.70 -39.87
CA ASN A 4 45.75 -3.28 -39.71
C ASN A 4 45.50 -2.93 -38.24
N LEU A 5 45.08 -1.69 -37.99
CA LEU A 5 44.67 -1.19 -36.69
C LEU A 5 43.17 -1.49 -36.51
N PHE A 6 42.83 -2.43 -35.62
CA PHE A 6 41.44 -2.68 -35.21
C PHE A 6 40.99 -1.58 -34.25
N PHE A 7 40.00 -0.78 -34.65
CA PHE A 7 39.26 0.10 -33.75
C PHE A 7 38.10 -0.68 -33.13
N THR A 8 38.24 -1.02 -31.86
CA THR A 8 37.15 -1.57 -31.04
C THR A 8 36.22 -0.43 -30.62
N VAL A 9 35.02 -0.37 -31.19
CA VAL A 9 33.96 0.55 -30.75
C VAL A 9 33.33 -0.03 -29.48
N LEU A 10 33.66 0.56 -28.34
CA LEU A 10 32.98 0.33 -27.06
C LEU A 10 31.58 0.98 -27.10
N LEU A 11 30.55 0.15 -27.24
CA LEU A 11 29.15 0.55 -27.01
C LEU A 11 28.94 0.75 -25.49
N LEU A 12 29.02 2.00 -25.04
CA LEU A 12 28.56 2.40 -23.71
C LEU A 12 27.03 2.34 -23.64
N PRO A 13 26.43 1.74 -22.59
CA PRO A 13 25.00 1.79 -22.39
C PRO A 13 24.60 3.23 -22.01
N ALA A 14 23.83 3.87 -22.88
CA ALA A 14 23.25 5.18 -22.62
C ALA A 14 22.24 5.07 -21.45
N PHE A 15 22.62 5.56 -20.28
CA PHE A 15 21.68 5.90 -19.22
C PHE A 15 20.79 7.03 -19.73
N LEU A 16 19.57 6.69 -20.17
CA LEU A 16 18.51 7.68 -20.41
C LEU A 16 18.10 8.26 -19.05
N MET A 17 18.69 9.40 -18.69
CA MET A 17 18.11 10.29 -17.69
C MET A 17 16.79 10.81 -18.27
N GLN A 18 15.67 10.21 -17.87
CA GLN A 18 14.37 10.83 -18.04
C GLN A 18 14.35 12.14 -17.25
N SER A 19 14.24 13.25 -17.95
CA SER A 19 13.98 14.56 -17.37
C SER A 19 12.59 14.52 -16.71
N TYR A 20 12.60 14.40 -15.37
CA TYR A 20 11.37 14.53 -14.61
C TYR A 20 10.83 15.95 -14.77
N ALA A 21 9.54 16.07 -15.07
CA ALA A 21 8.84 17.33 -15.04
C ALA A 21 9.06 17.97 -13.66
N GLN A 22 9.58 19.20 -13.67
CA GLN A 22 9.91 19.96 -12.47
C GLN A 22 8.62 20.21 -11.68
N ALA A 23 8.41 19.40 -10.64
CA ALA A 23 7.46 19.69 -9.57
C ALA A 23 7.83 21.06 -8.96
N GLY A 24 6.87 21.76 -8.35
CA GLY A 24 7.10 23.08 -7.77
C GLY A 24 8.28 23.08 -6.78
N LYS A 25 8.82 24.27 -6.47
CA LYS A 25 9.82 24.40 -5.39
C LYS A 25 9.30 23.69 -4.14
N ALA A 26 10.11 22.80 -3.58
CA ALA A 26 9.78 22.04 -2.38
C ALA A 26 9.19 22.91 -1.26
N ASP A 27 8.12 22.47 -0.62
CA ASP A 27 7.66 23.08 0.63
C ASP A 27 8.68 22.77 1.73
N LYS A 28 9.55 23.74 2.02
CA LYS A 28 10.60 23.62 3.03
C LYS A 28 10.05 23.42 4.44
N VAL A 29 8.86 23.95 4.73
CA VAL A 29 8.22 23.81 6.04
C VAL A 29 7.74 22.38 6.20
N LEU A 30 7.07 21.83 5.18
CA LEU A 30 6.63 20.44 5.19
C LEU A 30 7.81 19.46 5.19
N LEU A 31 8.90 19.75 4.48
CA LEU A 31 10.12 18.93 4.52
C LEU A 31 10.74 18.85 5.92
N ALA A 32 10.81 19.98 6.63
CA ALA A 32 11.29 20.01 8.01
C ALA A 32 10.34 19.26 8.94
N LYS A 33 9.02 19.43 8.76
CA LYS A 33 8.00 18.71 9.53
C LYS A 33 8.05 17.20 9.28
N ALA A 34 8.25 16.77 8.04
CA ALA A 34 8.42 15.37 7.67
C ALA A 34 9.66 14.75 8.31
N ASP A 35 10.77 15.49 8.36
CA ASP A 35 11.98 15.04 9.07
C ASP A 35 11.71 14.86 10.57
N ALA A 36 11.16 15.89 11.24
CA ALA A 36 10.82 15.83 12.65
C ALA A 36 9.84 14.68 12.96
N THR A 37 8.87 14.44 12.07
CA THR A 37 7.87 13.37 12.22
C THR A 37 8.51 11.98 12.06
N LEU A 38 9.48 11.80 11.15
CA LEU A 38 10.22 10.54 11.04
C LEU A 38 11.13 10.28 12.26
N GLN A 39 11.72 11.33 12.83
CA GLN A 39 12.46 11.21 14.10
C GLN A 39 11.54 10.83 15.26
N PHE A 40 10.34 11.43 15.32
CA PHE A 40 9.30 11.06 16.28
C PHE A 40 8.85 9.60 16.10
N ALA A 41 8.55 9.19 14.86
CA ALA A 41 8.19 7.81 14.54
C ALA A 41 9.25 6.81 14.98
N ALA A 42 10.53 7.15 14.81
CA ALA A 42 11.64 6.34 15.31
C ALA A 42 11.63 6.19 16.84
N ARG A 43 11.31 7.25 17.59
CA ARG A 43 11.22 7.18 19.06
C ARG A 43 10.01 6.35 19.51
N GLN A 44 8.84 6.59 18.94
CA GLN A 44 7.63 5.77 19.14
C GLN A 44 7.91 4.28 18.88
N TYR A 45 8.47 3.93 17.72
CA TYR A 45 8.74 2.53 17.40
C TYR A 45 9.79 1.86 18.31
N LYS A 46 10.73 2.63 18.89
CA LYS A 46 11.65 2.10 19.92
C LYS A 46 10.95 1.78 21.24
N LEU A 47 9.86 2.47 21.57
CA LEU A 47 8.98 2.10 22.68
C LEU A 47 8.16 0.86 22.32
N MET A 48 7.59 0.83 21.11
CA MET A 48 6.83 -0.32 20.61
C MET A 48 7.64 -1.62 20.64
N MET A 49 8.93 -1.56 20.30
CA MET A 49 9.87 -2.70 20.38
C MET A 49 9.93 -3.33 21.79
N LYS A 50 9.75 -2.52 22.84
CA LYS A 50 9.79 -2.97 24.24
C LYS A 50 8.44 -3.49 24.72
N HIS A 51 7.35 -2.89 24.24
CA HIS A 51 6.00 -3.19 24.72
C HIS A 51 5.32 -4.34 23.95
N VAL A 52 5.67 -4.57 22.68
CA VAL A 52 5.13 -5.68 21.89
C VAL A 52 5.85 -6.99 22.26
N PRO A 53 5.15 -8.02 22.77
CA PRO A 53 5.75 -9.31 23.05
C PRO A 53 6.46 -9.91 21.83
N ASP A 54 7.65 -10.47 22.01
CA ASP A 54 8.51 -10.96 20.91
C ASP A 54 7.86 -12.03 20.01
N SER A 55 6.84 -12.74 20.51
CA SER A 55 6.09 -13.78 19.78
C SER A 55 4.93 -13.24 18.94
N LEU A 56 4.64 -11.94 19.00
CA LEU A 56 3.46 -11.31 18.40
C LEU A 56 3.84 -10.10 17.53
N LEU A 57 2.85 -9.53 16.85
CA LEU A 57 2.98 -8.34 16.01
C LEU A 57 1.94 -7.29 16.42
N PRO A 58 2.26 -5.98 16.41
CA PRO A 58 1.30 -4.95 16.75
C PRO A 58 0.29 -4.79 15.60
N ARG A 59 -0.99 -4.71 15.98
CA ARG A 59 -2.10 -4.58 15.04
C ARG A 59 -2.79 -3.22 15.19
N SER A 60 -3.26 -2.94 16.41
CA SER A 60 -4.11 -1.78 16.73
C SER A 60 -4.16 -1.56 18.25
N THR A 61 -5.19 -0.86 18.73
CA THR A 61 -5.56 -0.70 20.15
C THR A 61 -6.96 -1.28 20.39
N SER A 62 -7.12 -1.99 21.50
CA SER A 62 -8.40 -2.54 21.97
C SER A 62 -9.28 -1.45 22.57
N LYS A 63 -10.58 -1.71 22.72
CA LYS A 63 -11.55 -0.74 23.29
C LYS A 63 -11.24 -0.34 24.73
N ASP A 64 -10.54 -1.19 25.48
CA ASP A 64 -10.09 -0.92 26.85
C ASP A 64 -8.76 -0.14 26.91
N GLY A 65 -8.21 0.26 25.75
CA GLY A 65 -6.94 0.95 25.62
C GLY A 65 -5.72 0.05 25.57
N SER A 66 -5.87 -1.27 25.77
CA SER A 66 -4.74 -2.20 25.69
C SER A 66 -4.23 -2.38 24.27
N LEU A 67 -2.93 -2.66 24.12
CA LEU A 67 -2.32 -2.97 22.83
C LEU A 67 -2.99 -4.22 22.21
N MET A 68 -3.56 -4.07 21.02
CA MET A 68 -4.05 -5.19 20.23
C MET A 68 -2.92 -5.74 19.36
N THR A 69 -2.69 -7.04 19.47
CA THR A 69 -1.66 -7.75 18.72
C THR A 69 -2.24 -8.85 17.85
N SER A 70 -1.43 -9.39 16.94
CA SER A 70 -1.76 -10.53 16.10
C SER A 70 -0.58 -11.49 15.98
N ASN A 71 -0.86 -12.73 15.59
CA ASN A 71 0.16 -13.65 15.10
C ASN A 71 0.48 -13.35 13.61
N SER A 72 1.40 -14.13 13.02
CA SER A 72 1.81 -13.95 11.63
C SER A 72 0.76 -14.33 10.58
N GLY A 73 -0.23 -15.15 10.92
CA GLY A 73 -1.30 -15.55 9.99
C GLY A 73 -2.34 -14.44 9.74
N TRP A 74 -2.28 -13.35 10.51
CA TRP A 74 -3.12 -12.18 10.27
C TRP A 74 -2.58 -11.34 9.11
N TRP A 75 -3.46 -10.82 8.26
CA TRP A 75 -3.09 -10.14 7.01
C TRP A 75 -2.18 -8.91 7.19
N THR A 76 -2.24 -8.25 8.36
CA THR A 76 -1.40 -7.07 8.65
C THR A 76 0.00 -7.41 9.16
N SER A 77 0.38 -8.69 9.19
CA SER A 77 1.63 -9.15 9.83
C SER A 77 2.91 -8.60 9.20
N GLY A 78 2.86 -8.22 7.92
CA GLY A 78 4.01 -7.68 7.20
C GLY A 78 4.32 -6.21 7.46
N PHE A 79 3.33 -5.42 7.93
CA PHE A 79 3.48 -3.97 8.00
C PHE A 79 4.46 -3.52 9.08
N TYR A 80 4.40 -4.08 10.30
CA TYR A 80 5.32 -3.69 11.37
C TYR A 80 6.81 -3.94 11.03
N PRO A 81 7.24 -5.14 10.61
CA PRO A 81 8.61 -5.33 10.12
C PRO A 81 8.92 -4.47 8.89
N GLY A 82 7.94 -4.19 8.03
CA GLY A 82 8.08 -3.26 6.91
C GLY A 82 8.39 -1.82 7.35
N THR A 83 7.69 -1.30 8.36
CA THR A 83 7.94 0.04 8.90
C THR A 83 9.30 0.12 9.58
N ASN A 84 9.72 -0.93 10.29
CA ASN A 84 11.08 -1.01 10.84
C ASN A 84 12.15 -0.93 9.75
N TRP A 85 11.95 -1.55 8.58
CA TRP A 85 12.86 -1.37 7.45
C TRP A 85 12.91 0.06 6.93
N TYR A 86 11.77 0.74 6.80
CA TYR A 86 11.74 2.15 6.41
C TYR A 86 12.44 3.05 7.44
N LEU A 87 12.23 2.81 8.73
CA LEU A 87 12.89 3.55 9.80
C LEU A 87 14.39 3.25 9.86
N PHE A 88 14.83 2.03 9.55
CA PHE A 88 16.25 1.72 9.36
C PHE A 88 16.83 2.47 8.16
N GLU A 89 16.12 2.51 7.03
CA GLU A 89 16.55 3.24 5.84
C GLU A 89 16.71 4.73 6.12
N TYR A 90 15.85 5.31 6.94
CA TYR A 90 15.93 6.71 7.37
C TYR A 90 17.03 6.98 8.41
N THR A 91 17.00 6.28 9.54
CA THR A 91 17.85 6.57 10.71
C THR A 91 19.24 5.97 10.63
N LYS A 92 19.41 4.90 9.84
CA LYS A 92 20.58 4.01 9.85
C LYS A 92 20.85 3.33 11.20
N ASP A 93 19.90 3.37 12.14
CA ASP A 93 20.05 2.76 13.47
C ASP A 93 19.86 1.23 13.41
N PRO A 94 20.89 0.43 13.77
CA PRO A 94 20.82 -1.03 13.74
C PRO A 94 19.68 -1.65 14.56
N ALA A 95 19.14 -0.95 15.58
CA ALA A 95 18.01 -1.45 16.36
C ALA A 95 16.79 -1.76 15.48
N PHE A 96 16.47 -0.90 14.51
CA PHE A 96 15.35 -1.14 13.58
C PHE A 96 15.61 -2.34 12.65
N LYS A 97 16.84 -2.49 12.16
CA LYS A 97 17.22 -3.66 11.37
C LYS A 97 17.05 -4.94 12.18
N ASN A 98 17.55 -4.97 13.42
CA ASN A 98 17.46 -6.14 14.28
C ASN A 98 16.01 -6.48 14.62
N GLU A 99 15.17 -5.47 14.90
CA GLU A 99 13.74 -5.67 15.14
C GLU A 99 13.04 -6.21 13.89
N ALA A 100 13.30 -5.64 12.71
CA ALA A 100 12.71 -6.10 11.46
C ALA A 100 13.03 -7.59 11.22
N LEU A 101 14.30 -7.99 11.40
CA LEU A 101 14.74 -9.38 11.26
C LEU A 101 14.06 -10.31 12.27
N LYS A 102 13.97 -9.90 13.55
CA LYS A 102 13.29 -10.66 14.61
C LYS A 102 11.82 -10.93 14.24
N ARG A 103 11.10 -9.90 13.79
CA ARG A 103 9.68 -10.00 13.44
C ARG A 103 9.45 -10.76 12.13
N MET A 104 10.33 -10.60 11.14
CA MET A 104 10.29 -11.37 9.89
C MET A 104 10.41 -12.87 10.13
N ALA A 105 11.19 -13.31 11.13
CA ALA A 105 11.28 -14.74 11.47
C ALA A 105 9.91 -15.36 11.81
N LEU A 106 9.00 -14.60 12.42
CA LEU A 106 7.63 -15.04 12.71
C LEU A 106 6.78 -15.18 11.45
N VAL A 107 6.98 -14.27 10.48
CA VAL A 107 6.18 -14.13 9.26
C VAL A 107 6.68 -15.05 8.14
N GLN A 108 7.96 -15.45 8.15
CA GLN A 108 8.58 -16.23 7.08
C GLN A 108 7.82 -17.53 6.74
N LYS A 109 7.15 -18.16 7.70
CA LYS A 109 6.35 -19.38 7.45
C LYS A 109 5.17 -19.13 6.51
N GLU A 110 4.68 -17.90 6.43
CA GLU A 110 3.54 -17.52 5.59
C GLU A 110 3.88 -17.52 4.10
N GLN A 111 5.16 -17.64 3.71
CA GLN A 111 5.54 -17.83 2.29
C GLN A 111 4.85 -19.05 1.63
N TYR A 112 4.38 -20.01 2.43
CA TYR A 112 3.67 -21.22 1.99
C TYR A 112 2.14 -21.11 2.11
N ASN A 113 1.59 -19.97 2.54
CA ASN A 113 0.17 -19.82 2.77
C ASN A 113 -0.59 -19.66 1.44
N THR A 114 -1.45 -20.62 1.11
CA THR A 114 -2.25 -20.62 -0.13
C THR A 114 -3.70 -20.24 0.11
N HIS A 115 -4.05 -19.77 1.31
CA HIS A 115 -5.44 -19.51 1.74
C HIS A 115 -5.85 -18.03 1.75
N THR A 116 -4.91 -17.11 1.48
CA THR A 116 -5.19 -15.67 1.40
C THR A 116 -4.50 -15.01 0.20
N HIS A 117 -5.11 -13.95 -0.32
CA HIS A 117 -4.47 -13.07 -1.28
C HIS A 117 -3.47 -12.09 -0.64
N ASP A 118 -3.52 -11.90 0.68
CA ASP A 118 -2.76 -10.89 1.43
C ASP A 118 -1.25 -11.16 1.49
N LEU A 119 -0.75 -12.18 0.79
CA LEU A 119 0.67 -12.49 0.74
C LEU A 119 1.55 -11.35 0.22
N GLY A 120 1.01 -10.46 -0.62
CA GLY A 120 1.72 -9.24 -0.99
C GLY A 120 1.97 -8.35 0.23
N PHE A 121 0.95 -8.08 1.04
CA PHE A 121 1.12 -7.35 2.30
C PHE A 121 2.01 -8.08 3.30
N MET A 122 1.73 -9.36 3.55
CA MET A 122 2.42 -10.15 4.58
C MET A 122 3.90 -10.36 4.23
N MET A 123 4.21 -10.64 2.96
CA MET A 123 5.54 -11.05 2.53
C MET A 123 6.30 -9.94 1.80
N TYR A 124 5.67 -9.23 0.86
CA TYR A 124 6.40 -8.26 0.05
C TYR A 124 6.72 -6.98 0.81
N CYS A 125 5.84 -6.51 1.71
CA CYS A 125 6.13 -5.33 2.54
C CYS A 125 7.41 -5.48 3.38
N PRO A 126 7.64 -6.56 4.15
CA PRO A 126 8.87 -6.70 4.92
C PRO A 126 10.03 -7.33 4.13
N PHE A 127 9.82 -8.45 3.42
CA PHE A 127 10.91 -9.17 2.75
C PHE A 127 11.36 -8.45 1.46
N GLY A 128 10.43 -7.81 0.75
CA GLY A 128 10.76 -6.96 -0.40
C GLY A 128 11.58 -5.75 0.00
N ASN A 129 11.22 -5.08 1.11
CA ASN A 129 12.04 -4.00 1.67
C ASN A 129 13.41 -4.49 2.19
N ALA A 130 13.46 -5.65 2.86
CA ALA A 130 14.72 -6.25 3.28
C ALA A 130 15.65 -6.47 2.09
N LEU A 131 15.18 -7.15 1.03
CA LEU A 131 15.94 -7.35 -0.20
C LEU A 131 16.39 -6.02 -0.84
N ARG A 132 15.49 -5.04 -0.92
CA ARG A 132 15.78 -3.72 -1.51
C ARG A 132 16.89 -2.99 -0.75
N ILE A 133 16.90 -3.06 0.58
CA ILE A 133 17.80 -2.29 1.44
C ILE A 133 19.12 -3.02 1.65
N THR A 134 19.09 -4.32 2.00
CA THR A 134 20.30 -5.07 2.36
C THR A 134 20.99 -5.70 1.15
N LYS A 135 20.26 -5.85 0.03
CA LYS A 135 20.69 -6.60 -1.16
C LYS A 135 20.97 -8.09 -0.90
N ASP A 136 20.53 -8.61 0.25
CA ASP A 136 20.68 -10.02 0.59
C ASP A 136 19.77 -10.88 -0.30
N THR A 137 20.40 -11.69 -1.14
CA THR A 137 19.71 -12.52 -2.13
C THR A 137 18.97 -13.71 -1.53
N ALA A 138 19.21 -14.05 -0.25
CA ALA A 138 18.45 -15.10 0.44
C ALA A 138 16.94 -14.82 0.45
N TYR A 139 16.54 -13.54 0.50
CA TYR A 139 15.13 -13.15 0.47
C TYR A 139 14.44 -13.42 -0.88
N LYS A 140 15.20 -13.55 -1.97
CA LYS A 140 14.63 -13.84 -3.30
C LYS A 140 13.89 -15.17 -3.30
N ALA A 141 14.47 -16.22 -2.70
CA ALA A 141 13.85 -17.53 -2.63
C ALA A 141 12.53 -17.51 -1.83
N ILE A 142 12.50 -16.76 -0.72
CA ILE A 142 11.29 -16.58 0.11
C ILE A 142 10.19 -15.87 -0.67
N LEU A 143 10.52 -14.76 -1.33
CA LEU A 143 9.56 -13.97 -2.10
C LEU A 143 9.06 -14.72 -3.34
N LEU A 144 9.92 -15.46 -4.05
CA LEU A 144 9.49 -16.30 -5.17
C LEU A 144 8.57 -17.44 -4.72
N THR A 145 8.83 -18.03 -3.55
CA THR A 145 7.92 -19.02 -2.96
C THR A 145 6.57 -18.39 -2.61
N SER A 146 6.59 -17.19 -2.01
CA SER A 146 5.38 -16.42 -1.71
C SER A 146 4.57 -16.09 -2.97
N ALA A 147 5.24 -15.67 -4.06
CA ALA A 147 4.60 -15.39 -5.33
C ALA A 147 3.95 -16.64 -5.95
N LYS A 148 4.60 -17.81 -5.84
CA LYS A 148 4.02 -19.09 -6.25
C LYS A 148 2.77 -19.42 -5.42
N SER A 149 2.84 -19.31 -4.09
CA SER A 149 1.70 -19.54 -3.20
C SER A 149 0.52 -18.63 -3.54
N LEU A 150 0.77 -17.33 -3.73
CA LEU A 150 -0.26 -16.36 -4.12
C LEU A 150 -0.89 -16.72 -5.48
N SER A 151 -0.07 -17.13 -6.44
CA SER A 151 -0.52 -17.49 -7.79
C SER A 151 -1.43 -18.71 -7.82
N THR A 152 -1.32 -19.63 -6.86
CA THR A 152 -2.24 -20.79 -6.76
C THR A 152 -3.70 -20.39 -6.56
N ARG A 153 -3.95 -19.16 -6.06
CA ARG A 153 -5.30 -18.62 -5.86
C ARG A 153 -5.90 -17.99 -7.12
N PHE A 154 -5.15 -17.89 -8.21
CA PHE A 154 -5.66 -17.43 -9.49
C PHE A 154 -6.55 -18.47 -10.15
N ASN A 155 -7.74 -18.05 -10.59
CA ASN A 155 -8.63 -18.87 -11.40
C ASN A 155 -8.70 -18.28 -12.82
N PRO A 156 -8.27 -19.02 -13.87
CA PRO A 156 -8.23 -18.51 -15.23
C PRO A 156 -9.63 -18.28 -15.84
N THR A 157 -10.66 -19.00 -15.39
CA THR A 157 -12.05 -18.80 -15.83
C THR A 157 -12.61 -17.49 -15.30
N VAL A 158 -12.35 -17.16 -14.03
CA VAL A 158 -12.75 -15.88 -13.43
C VAL A 158 -11.85 -14.74 -13.91
N GLY A 159 -10.57 -15.02 -14.12
CA GLY A 159 -9.56 -14.00 -14.43
C GLY A 159 -9.13 -13.19 -13.20
N CYS A 160 -9.29 -13.72 -11.99
CA CYS A 160 -8.87 -13.07 -10.74
C CYS A 160 -8.21 -14.04 -9.77
N ILE A 161 -7.55 -13.46 -8.77
CA ILE A 161 -7.03 -14.14 -7.59
C ILE A 161 -8.16 -14.14 -6.57
N LYS A 162 -8.48 -15.30 -5.98
CA LYS A 162 -9.53 -15.41 -4.97
C LYS A 162 -9.07 -14.76 -3.67
N SER A 163 -9.86 -13.84 -3.11
CA SER A 163 -9.43 -13.06 -1.96
C SER A 163 -9.36 -13.86 -0.66
N TRP A 164 -10.40 -14.62 -0.33
CA TRP A 164 -10.45 -15.47 0.87
C TRP A 164 -11.29 -16.72 0.63
N ASP A 165 -11.27 -17.64 1.60
CA ASP A 165 -12.00 -18.92 1.54
C ASP A 165 -13.17 -19.04 2.52
N HIS A 166 -13.45 -18.01 3.34
CA HIS A 166 -14.54 -18.03 4.31
C HIS A 166 -15.84 -17.40 3.79
N GLY A 167 -16.94 -17.66 4.51
CA GLY A 167 -18.27 -17.09 4.21
C GLY A 167 -19.00 -17.80 3.08
N ALA A 168 -20.16 -17.25 2.69
CA ALA A 168 -21.05 -17.83 1.67
C ALA A 168 -20.71 -17.40 0.23
N TRP A 169 -19.56 -16.76 0.02
CA TRP A 169 -19.09 -16.28 -1.28
C TRP A 169 -18.65 -17.44 -2.17
N LYS A 170 -18.93 -17.38 -3.48
CA LYS A 170 -18.45 -18.41 -4.41
C LYS A 170 -16.99 -18.18 -4.79
N PHE A 171 -16.67 -16.96 -5.22
CA PHE A 171 -15.33 -16.52 -5.59
C PHE A 171 -15.22 -15.01 -5.33
N PRO A 172 -15.01 -14.60 -4.07
CA PRO A 172 -14.93 -13.19 -3.71
C PRO A 172 -13.57 -12.62 -4.14
N VAL A 173 -13.61 -11.44 -4.76
CA VAL A 173 -12.44 -10.63 -5.10
C VAL A 173 -12.64 -9.24 -4.50
N ILE A 174 -11.71 -8.81 -3.65
CA ILE A 174 -11.74 -7.47 -3.04
C ILE A 174 -10.75 -6.51 -3.70
N ILE A 175 -11.04 -5.22 -3.64
CA ILE A 175 -10.21 -4.18 -4.26
C ILE A 175 -8.78 -4.13 -3.71
N ASP A 176 -8.61 -4.50 -2.43
CA ASP A 176 -7.33 -4.63 -1.71
C ASP A 176 -6.39 -5.61 -2.40
N ASN A 177 -6.95 -6.59 -3.14
CA ASN A 177 -6.17 -7.59 -3.87
C ASN A 177 -5.27 -6.95 -4.94
N MET A 178 -5.59 -5.74 -5.42
CA MET A 178 -4.75 -4.98 -6.34
C MET A 178 -3.37 -4.67 -5.74
N MET A 179 -3.28 -4.45 -4.44
CA MET A 179 -2.02 -4.17 -3.75
C MET A 179 -1.07 -5.36 -3.75
N ASN A 180 -1.63 -6.57 -3.81
CA ASN A 180 -0.88 -7.81 -3.72
C ASN A 180 -0.25 -8.23 -5.07
N LEU A 181 -0.63 -7.57 -6.16
CA LEU A 181 -0.08 -7.81 -7.50
C LEU A 181 1.38 -7.35 -7.63
N GLU A 182 1.83 -6.45 -6.75
CA GLU A 182 3.21 -5.97 -6.74
C GLU A 182 4.23 -7.11 -6.54
N LEU A 183 3.88 -8.08 -5.68
CA LEU A 183 4.69 -9.28 -5.46
C LEU A 183 4.86 -10.10 -6.74
N LEU A 184 3.78 -10.25 -7.52
CA LEU A 184 3.80 -11.01 -8.77
C LEU A 184 4.61 -10.29 -9.85
N ASN A 185 4.42 -8.98 -10.00
CA ASN A 185 5.21 -8.19 -10.94
C ASN A 185 6.70 -8.20 -10.58
N TRP A 186 7.04 -8.11 -9.29
CA TRP A 186 8.42 -8.29 -8.83
C TRP A 186 8.96 -9.68 -9.16
N ALA A 187 8.17 -10.73 -8.93
CA ALA A 187 8.59 -12.10 -9.20
C ALA A 187 8.89 -12.34 -10.68
N THR A 188 8.11 -11.76 -11.61
CA THR A 188 8.45 -11.79 -13.05
C THR A 188 9.77 -11.10 -13.35
N ARG A 189 10.01 -9.90 -12.78
CA ARG A 189 11.28 -9.18 -13.02
C ARG A 189 12.49 -9.95 -12.50
N GLU A 190 12.34 -10.63 -11.35
CA GLU A 190 13.44 -11.35 -10.71
C GLU A 190 13.71 -12.71 -11.36
N SER A 191 12.66 -13.47 -11.71
CA SER A 191 12.80 -14.85 -12.22
C SER A 191 12.78 -14.97 -13.75
N GLY A 192 12.24 -13.97 -14.45
CA GLY A 192 11.92 -14.06 -15.87
C GLY A 192 10.64 -14.85 -16.19
N ASP A 193 9.97 -15.43 -15.17
CA ASP A 193 8.72 -16.17 -15.36
C ASP A 193 7.55 -15.20 -15.64
N LYS A 194 7.04 -15.25 -16.87
CA LYS A 194 5.98 -14.37 -17.35
C LYS A 194 4.61 -14.71 -16.76
N GLN A 195 4.42 -15.92 -16.21
CA GLN A 195 3.13 -16.33 -15.65
C GLN A 195 2.67 -15.39 -14.53
N PHE A 196 3.59 -14.88 -13.70
CA PHE A 196 3.23 -13.95 -12.62
C PHE A 196 2.69 -12.62 -13.17
N ALA A 197 3.34 -12.03 -14.18
CA ALA A 197 2.88 -10.82 -14.83
C ALA A 197 1.57 -11.01 -15.61
N ASP A 198 1.38 -12.18 -16.24
CA ASP A 198 0.12 -12.50 -16.93
C ASP A 198 -1.04 -12.58 -15.93
N ILE A 199 -0.85 -13.27 -14.80
CA ILE A 199 -1.83 -13.33 -13.70
C ILE A 199 -2.15 -11.92 -13.20
N ALA A 200 -1.11 -11.11 -12.91
CA ALA A 200 -1.30 -9.75 -12.40
C ALA A 200 -2.08 -8.86 -13.38
N ARG A 201 -1.76 -8.93 -14.68
CA ARG A 201 -2.47 -8.16 -15.71
C ARG A 201 -3.90 -8.63 -15.92
N ILE A 202 -4.15 -9.95 -15.97
CA ILE A 202 -5.50 -10.48 -16.12
C ILE A 202 -6.35 -10.10 -14.91
N HIS A 203 -5.80 -10.20 -13.70
CA HIS A 203 -6.46 -9.73 -12.49
C HIS A 203 -6.80 -8.25 -12.57
N ALA A 204 -5.82 -7.38 -12.84
CA ALA A 204 -6.01 -5.94 -12.88
C ALA A 204 -7.05 -5.50 -13.93
N ASN A 205 -7.07 -6.15 -15.10
CA ASN A 205 -8.04 -5.88 -16.15
C ASN A 205 -9.45 -6.32 -15.77
N THR A 206 -9.59 -7.50 -15.17
CA THR A 206 -10.89 -8.00 -14.69
C THR A 206 -11.44 -7.12 -13.56
N THR A 207 -10.59 -6.71 -12.62
CA THR A 207 -10.94 -5.76 -11.57
C THR A 207 -11.35 -4.41 -12.15
N MET A 208 -10.63 -3.89 -13.16
CA MET A 208 -10.95 -2.60 -13.80
C MET A 208 -12.34 -2.63 -14.42
N LYS A 209 -12.70 -3.75 -15.05
CA LYS A 209 -14.00 -3.95 -15.69
C LYS A 209 -15.16 -4.06 -14.70
N ASN A 210 -14.96 -4.70 -13.55
CA ASN A 210 -16.06 -5.17 -12.72
C ASN A 210 -16.20 -4.46 -11.36
N HIS A 211 -15.11 -3.94 -10.79
CA HIS A 211 -15.09 -3.29 -9.46
C HIS A 211 -15.43 -1.81 -9.50
N PHE A 212 -15.38 -1.16 -10.66
CA PHE A 212 -15.59 0.28 -10.75
C PHE A 212 -16.99 0.63 -11.26
N ARG A 213 -17.58 1.65 -10.65
CA ARG A 213 -18.82 2.30 -11.08
C ARG A 213 -18.50 3.34 -12.16
N PRO A 214 -19.52 3.87 -12.89
CA PRO A 214 -19.29 4.87 -13.93
C PRO A 214 -18.62 6.17 -13.45
N ASP A 215 -18.72 6.50 -12.16
CA ASP A 215 -18.06 7.66 -11.53
C ASP A 215 -16.66 7.35 -10.98
N TYR A 216 -16.15 6.15 -11.25
CA TYR A 216 -14.86 5.62 -10.78
C TYR A 216 -14.74 5.37 -9.27
N SER A 217 -15.84 5.47 -8.52
CA SER A 217 -15.91 4.84 -7.20
C SER A 217 -15.84 3.31 -7.35
N SER A 218 -15.21 2.63 -6.40
CA SER A 218 -15.10 1.17 -6.38
C SER A 218 -16.11 0.52 -5.44
N TYR A 219 -16.63 -0.63 -5.85
CA TYR A 219 -17.16 -1.62 -4.92
C TYR A 219 -16.00 -2.22 -4.10
N HIS A 220 -16.29 -2.64 -2.88
CA HIS A 220 -15.29 -3.37 -2.09
C HIS A 220 -15.14 -4.80 -2.62
N VAL A 221 -16.24 -5.57 -2.74
CA VAL A 221 -16.23 -6.99 -3.11
C VAL A 221 -16.97 -7.20 -4.44
N VAL A 222 -16.40 -8.00 -5.34
CA VAL A 222 -17.12 -8.60 -6.45
C VAL A 222 -17.04 -10.12 -6.32
N ASP A 223 -18.20 -10.77 -6.28
CA ASP A 223 -18.30 -12.23 -6.24
C ASP A 223 -18.57 -12.78 -7.63
N TYR A 224 -17.85 -13.84 -8.01
CA TYR A 224 -17.92 -14.45 -9.34
C TYR A 224 -18.41 -15.90 -9.25
N ASP A 225 -19.04 -16.37 -10.34
CA ASP A 225 -19.25 -17.80 -10.53
C ASP A 225 -17.95 -18.45 -11.05
N PRO A 226 -17.35 -19.39 -10.30
CA PRO A 226 -16.04 -19.95 -10.66
C PRO A 226 -16.07 -20.86 -11.90
N ALA A 227 -17.24 -21.33 -12.33
CA ALA A 227 -17.38 -22.16 -13.51
C ALA A 227 -17.52 -21.34 -14.80
N THR A 228 -18.01 -20.11 -14.72
CA THR A 228 -18.32 -19.27 -15.90
C THR A 228 -17.57 -17.94 -15.95
N GLY A 229 -17.04 -17.46 -14.82
CA GLY A 229 -16.45 -16.13 -14.70
C GLY A 229 -17.47 -14.98 -14.68
N ALA A 230 -18.78 -15.28 -14.63
CA ALA A 230 -19.83 -14.28 -14.54
C ALA A 230 -19.85 -13.61 -13.16
N VAL A 231 -20.19 -12.32 -13.11
CA VAL A 231 -20.38 -11.59 -11.84
C VAL A 231 -21.71 -12.01 -11.21
N ASN A 232 -21.66 -12.61 -10.01
CA ASN A 232 -22.84 -12.94 -9.21
C ASN A 232 -23.36 -11.74 -8.42
N GLY A 233 -22.45 -10.87 -7.95
CA GLY A 233 -22.83 -9.74 -7.12
C GLY A 233 -21.69 -8.78 -6.90
N ARG A 234 -22.05 -7.51 -6.68
CA ARG A 234 -21.15 -6.44 -6.26
C ARG A 234 -21.61 -5.96 -4.90
N LYS A 235 -20.72 -6.04 -3.92
CA LYS A 235 -21.05 -5.98 -2.50
C LYS A 235 -20.04 -5.17 -1.71
N THR A 236 -20.34 -4.94 -0.44
CA THR A 236 -19.38 -4.47 0.54
C THR A 236 -19.12 -5.49 1.64
N HIS A 237 -17.90 -5.46 2.19
CA HIS A 237 -17.58 -6.15 3.44
C HIS A 237 -17.35 -5.16 4.58
N GLN A 238 -16.60 -4.06 4.33
CA GLN A 238 -16.23 -3.09 5.36
C GLN A 238 -16.82 -1.69 5.18
N GLY A 239 -17.38 -1.37 4.01
CA GLY A 239 -18.03 -0.09 3.73
C GLY A 239 -19.44 0.02 4.29
N LEU A 240 -20.03 1.21 4.18
CA LEU A 240 -21.39 1.51 4.63
C LEU A 240 -22.45 0.66 3.93
N ALA A 241 -22.38 0.55 2.61
CA ALA A 241 -23.36 -0.16 1.80
C ALA A 241 -22.71 -0.72 0.54
N ASP A 242 -23.39 -1.65 -0.15
CA ASP A 242 -22.94 -2.17 -1.44
C ASP A 242 -22.74 -1.05 -2.48
N SER A 243 -23.54 0.01 -2.39
CA SER A 243 -23.47 1.17 -3.27
C SER A 243 -22.47 2.24 -2.81
N SER A 244 -21.93 2.15 -1.59
CA SER A 244 -21.09 3.20 -1.04
C SER A 244 -19.64 3.13 -1.51
N ALA A 245 -18.91 4.23 -1.31
CA ALA A 245 -17.49 4.36 -1.57
C ALA A 245 -16.69 4.33 -0.26
N TRP A 246 -16.39 3.13 0.23
CA TRP A 246 -15.50 2.92 1.36
C TRP A 246 -14.11 3.49 1.09
N SER A 247 -13.63 4.42 1.94
CA SER A 247 -12.53 5.33 1.57
C SER A 247 -11.19 4.61 1.38
N ARG A 248 -10.86 3.65 2.24
CA ARG A 248 -9.65 2.83 2.09
C ARG A 248 -9.70 1.93 0.86
N GLY A 249 -10.87 1.42 0.48
CA GLY A 249 -11.03 0.69 -0.78
C GLY A 249 -10.72 1.54 -2.01
N GLN A 250 -11.05 2.83 -1.97
CA GLN A 250 -10.68 3.78 -3.03
C GLN A 250 -9.17 4.00 -3.06
N ALA A 251 -8.55 4.14 -1.89
CA ALA A 251 -7.10 4.31 -1.76
C ALA A 251 -6.31 3.08 -2.26
N TRP A 252 -6.81 1.87 -2.00
CA TRP A 252 -6.25 0.63 -2.57
C TRP A 252 -6.36 0.57 -4.08
N GLY A 253 -7.50 0.97 -4.65
CA GLY A 253 -7.64 1.10 -6.10
C GLY A 253 -6.63 2.09 -6.68
N LEU A 254 -6.53 3.28 -6.10
CA LEU A 254 -5.59 4.32 -6.54
C LEU A 254 -4.15 3.82 -6.53
N TYR A 255 -3.69 3.27 -5.41
CA TYR A 255 -2.34 2.76 -5.26
C TYR A 255 -2.11 1.55 -6.19
N GLY A 256 -3.05 0.61 -6.22
CA GLY A 256 -3.02 -0.59 -7.04
C GLY A 256 -2.93 -0.34 -8.55
N TYR A 257 -3.62 0.66 -9.10
CA TYR A 257 -3.46 1.02 -10.51
C TYR A 257 -2.20 1.84 -10.78
N THR A 258 -1.76 2.63 -9.80
CA THR A 258 -0.47 3.35 -9.88
C THR A 258 0.71 2.37 -9.95
N LEU A 259 0.74 1.32 -9.12
CA LEU A 259 1.79 0.29 -9.16
C LEU A 259 1.72 -0.55 -10.43
N MET A 260 0.52 -0.85 -10.94
CA MET A 260 0.37 -1.58 -12.19
C MET A 260 0.91 -0.77 -13.37
N TYR A 261 0.67 0.54 -13.41
CA TYR A 261 1.31 1.41 -14.40
C TYR A 261 2.82 1.47 -14.22
N ARG A 262 3.34 1.58 -12.99
CA ARG A 262 4.79 1.57 -12.73
C ARG A 262 5.45 0.36 -13.40
N ASP A 263 4.88 -0.82 -13.22
CA ASP A 263 5.52 -2.08 -13.60
C ASP A 263 5.28 -2.48 -15.06
N THR A 264 4.16 -2.06 -15.65
CA THR A 264 3.78 -2.45 -17.03
C THR A 264 3.91 -1.35 -18.07
N LYS A 265 3.87 -0.08 -17.62
CA LYS A 265 3.72 1.12 -18.47
C LYS A 265 2.46 1.13 -19.35
N ASP A 266 1.47 0.29 -19.04
CA ASP A 266 0.20 0.26 -19.77
C ASP A 266 -0.65 1.49 -19.42
N LYS A 267 -0.89 2.34 -20.43
CA LYS A 267 -1.61 3.60 -20.25
C LYS A 267 -3.04 3.41 -19.72
N ALA A 268 -3.67 2.26 -19.93
CA ALA A 268 -4.99 1.99 -19.36
C ALA A 268 -4.97 2.04 -17.82
N TYR A 269 -3.90 1.53 -17.18
CA TYR A 269 -3.75 1.61 -15.74
C TYR A 269 -3.44 3.02 -15.26
N LEU A 270 -2.70 3.82 -16.04
CA LEU A 270 -2.46 5.23 -15.72
C LEU A 270 -3.78 6.02 -15.73
N GLU A 271 -4.60 5.85 -16.77
CA GLU A 271 -5.89 6.55 -16.86
C GLU A 271 -6.84 6.10 -15.74
N GLN A 272 -6.88 4.80 -15.44
CA GLN A 272 -7.67 4.31 -14.30
C GLN A 272 -7.21 4.94 -12.97
N ALA A 273 -5.90 5.02 -12.72
CA ALA A 273 -5.38 5.66 -11.51
C ALA A 273 -5.73 7.16 -11.45
N ARG A 274 -5.66 7.88 -12.57
CA ARG A 274 -6.07 9.30 -12.68
C ARG A 274 -7.54 9.47 -12.37
N HIS A 275 -8.41 8.63 -12.93
CA HIS A 275 -9.84 8.69 -12.68
C HIS A 275 -10.20 8.41 -11.21
N ILE A 276 -9.55 7.44 -10.57
CA ILE A 276 -9.75 7.16 -9.14
C ILE A 276 -9.25 8.34 -8.29
N ALA A 277 -8.09 8.91 -8.62
CA ALA A 277 -7.57 10.11 -7.95
C ALA A 277 -8.54 11.29 -8.09
N ASP A 278 -9.14 11.46 -9.26
CA ASP A 278 -10.12 12.51 -9.52
C ASP A 278 -11.41 12.29 -8.73
N PHE A 279 -11.92 11.06 -8.66
CA PHE A 279 -13.03 10.71 -7.79
C PHE A 279 -12.73 11.08 -6.33
N ILE A 280 -11.58 10.62 -5.80
CA ILE A 280 -11.17 10.89 -4.41
C ILE A 280 -11.08 12.39 -4.13
N LEU A 281 -10.33 13.12 -4.95
CA LEU A 281 -9.99 14.53 -4.69
C LEU A 281 -11.13 15.50 -4.99
N ASN A 282 -12.06 15.13 -5.87
CA ASN A 282 -13.21 15.96 -6.22
C ASN A 282 -14.51 15.48 -5.56
N ASN A 283 -14.47 14.45 -4.71
CA ASN A 283 -15.66 13.98 -4.00
C ASN A 283 -16.25 15.15 -3.17
N PRO A 284 -17.56 15.43 -3.25
CA PRO A 284 -18.16 16.57 -2.54
C PRO A 284 -18.07 16.46 -1.01
N HIS A 285 -17.86 15.25 -0.48
CA HIS A 285 -17.70 15.00 0.93
C HIS A 285 -16.23 14.91 1.37
N MET A 286 -15.26 15.11 0.46
CA MET A 286 -13.85 15.17 0.82
C MET A 286 -13.60 16.35 1.78
N PRO A 287 -13.10 16.11 2.99
CA PRO A 287 -12.87 17.18 3.96
C PRO A 287 -11.80 18.19 3.54
N ALA A 288 -11.88 19.39 4.09
CA ALA A 288 -10.97 20.48 3.74
C ALA A 288 -9.50 20.18 4.07
N ASP A 289 -9.20 19.28 5.00
CA ASP A 289 -7.84 18.83 5.37
C ASP A 289 -7.35 17.61 4.57
N LEU A 290 -8.16 17.12 3.62
CA LEU A 290 -7.93 15.95 2.75
C LEU A 290 -7.71 14.62 3.48
N VAL A 291 -8.13 14.50 4.75
CA VAL A 291 -8.20 13.21 5.44
C VAL A 291 -9.64 12.71 5.31
N PRO A 292 -9.92 11.64 4.55
CA PRO A 292 -11.29 11.27 4.23
C PRO A 292 -12.02 10.72 5.46
N TYR A 293 -13.35 10.77 5.42
CA TYR A 293 -14.18 9.94 6.29
C TYR A 293 -13.95 8.45 6.00
N TRP A 294 -14.36 7.56 6.90
CA TRP A 294 -14.22 6.12 6.73
C TRP A 294 -14.99 5.58 5.50
N ASP A 295 -16.04 6.28 5.09
CA ASP A 295 -16.80 6.05 3.86
C ASP A 295 -17.25 7.42 3.31
N TYR A 296 -17.12 7.64 1.99
CA TYR A 296 -17.50 8.92 1.38
C TYR A 296 -19.02 9.16 1.40
N ASP A 297 -19.82 8.13 1.63
CA ASP A 297 -21.28 8.23 1.69
C ASP A 297 -21.83 8.10 3.13
N ALA A 298 -20.96 8.22 4.13
CA ALA A 298 -21.35 8.14 5.55
C ALA A 298 -22.48 9.16 5.87
N PRO A 299 -23.60 8.72 6.47
CA PRO A 299 -24.80 9.55 6.64
C PRO A 299 -24.63 10.65 7.70
N ASP A 300 -23.63 10.52 8.56
CA ASP A 300 -23.34 11.40 9.68
C ASP A 300 -22.30 12.48 9.35
N ILE A 301 -21.87 12.60 8.09
CA ILE A 301 -21.00 13.70 7.62
C ILE A 301 -21.66 15.06 7.93
N PRO A 302 -20.93 16.03 8.55
CA PRO A 302 -19.48 16.07 8.75
C PRO A 302 -18.96 15.49 10.08
N ASN A 303 -19.81 14.85 10.89
CA ASN A 303 -19.43 14.24 12.17
C ASN A 303 -18.97 12.78 12.06
N ALA A 304 -18.99 12.21 10.85
CA ALA A 304 -18.50 10.86 10.60
C ALA A 304 -17.03 10.70 11.00
N LEU A 305 -16.66 9.48 11.40
CA LEU A 305 -15.28 9.17 11.73
C LEU A 305 -14.35 9.31 10.52
N ARG A 306 -13.13 9.78 10.76
CA ARG A 306 -12.06 9.81 9.75
C ARG A 306 -11.42 8.44 9.60
N ASP A 307 -10.83 8.19 8.44
CA ASP A 307 -9.93 7.05 8.25
C ASP A 307 -8.55 7.53 7.79
N VAL A 308 -7.68 7.74 8.76
CA VAL A 308 -6.29 8.15 8.54
C VAL A 308 -5.53 7.14 7.68
N SER A 309 -5.83 5.85 7.78
CA SER A 309 -5.18 4.83 6.95
C SER A 309 -5.44 5.05 5.45
N ALA A 310 -6.65 5.46 5.06
CA ALA A 310 -6.97 5.79 3.67
C ALA A 310 -6.18 7.02 3.18
N ALA A 311 -6.01 8.05 4.03
CA ALA A 311 -5.19 9.22 3.70
C ALA A 311 -3.71 8.85 3.51
N SER A 312 -3.14 8.02 4.39
CA SER A 312 -1.75 7.59 4.30
C SER A 312 -1.46 6.84 2.99
N VAL A 313 -2.35 5.93 2.61
CA VAL A 313 -2.27 5.17 1.35
C VAL A 313 -2.40 6.10 0.15
N ALA A 314 -3.43 6.96 0.15
CA ALA A 314 -3.68 7.88 -0.96
C ALA A 314 -2.52 8.87 -1.13
N ALA A 315 -1.95 9.42 -0.05
CA ALA A 315 -0.80 10.31 -0.11
C ALA A 315 0.41 9.63 -0.77
N SER A 316 0.76 8.40 -0.37
CA SER A 316 1.86 7.64 -0.97
C SER A 316 1.63 7.38 -2.47
N ALA A 317 0.39 7.03 -2.85
CA ALA A 317 0.02 6.77 -4.23
C ALA A 317 0.03 8.04 -5.09
N LEU A 318 -0.52 9.16 -4.60
CA LEU A 318 -0.54 10.44 -5.31
C LEU A 318 0.87 10.99 -5.55
N LEU A 319 1.79 10.82 -4.59
CA LEU A 319 3.20 11.18 -4.78
C LEU A 319 3.82 10.39 -5.95
N GLU A 320 3.50 9.11 -6.11
CA GLU A 320 4.02 8.30 -7.20
C GLU A 320 3.31 8.61 -8.53
N LEU A 321 1.97 8.70 -8.52
CA LEU A 321 1.16 9.05 -9.68
C LEU A 321 1.55 10.40 -10.28
N SER A 322 1.87 11.39 -9.44
CA SER A 322 2.29 12.72 -9.91
C SER A 322 3.51 12.70 -10.83
N ARG A 323 4.36 11.66 -10.73
CA ARG A 323 5.56 11.47 -11.54
C ARG A 323 5.27 10.85 -12.92
N TYR A 324 4.05 10.37 -13.12
CA TYR A 324 3.62 9.67 -14.34
C TYR A 324 2.69 10.51 -15.22
N THR A 325 2.21 11.63 -14.71
CA THR A 325 1.21 12.47 -15.36
C THR A 325 1.82 13.76 -15.93
N GLY A 326 1.08 14.46 -16.78
CA GLY A 326 1.50 15.76 -17.32
C GLY A 326 1.68 16.82 -16.22
N LYS A 327 2.37 17.93 -16.54
CA LYS A 327 2.76 18.96 -15.56
C LYS A 327 1.61 19.49 -14.68
N ALA A 328 0.43 19.69 -15.26
CA ALA A 328 -0.73 20.22 -14.54
C ALA A 328 -1.28 19.21 -13.51
N ASP A 329 -1.61 18.00 -13.97
CA ASP A 329 -2.11 16.91 -13.13
C ASP A 329 -1.06 16.48 -12.09
N GLY A 330 0.20 16.37 -12.49
CA GLY A 330 1.30 16.04 -11.61
C GLY A 330 1.42 17.02 -10.45
N LYS A 331 1.34 18.34 -10.74
CA LYS A 331 1.32 19.37 -9.69
C LYS A 331 0.08 19.26 -8.80
N ARG A 332 -1.10 18.98 -9.36
CA ARG A 332 -2.35 18.81 -8.59
C ARG A 332 -2.27 17.63 -7.63
N TYR A 333 -1.83 16.47 -8.09
CA TYR A 333 -1.67 15.26 -7.27
C TYR A 333 -0.58 15.43 -6.21
N TRP A 334 0.56 16.04 -6.57
CA TRP A 334 1.62 16.36 -5.62
C TRP A 334 1.12 17.28 -4.49
N ASN A 335 0.46 18.39 -4.83
CA ASN A 335 -0.06 19.33 -3.84
C ASN A 335 -1.14 18.70 -2.94
N ALA A 336 -1.97 17.80 -3.49
CA ALA A 336 -2.95 17.06 -2.70
C ALA A 336 -2.24 16.14 -1.67
N ALA A 337 -1.20 15.42 -2.09
CA ALA A 337 -0.40 14.60 -1.19
C ALA A 337 0.33 15.44 -0.12
N GLU A 338 0.89 16.60 -0.48
CA GLU A 338 1.48 17.53 0.49
C GLU A 338 0.49 17.96 1.56
N LYS A 339 -0.74 18.29 1.14
CA LYS A 339 -1.80 18.70 2.06
C LYS A 339 -2.25 17.55 2.98
N MET A 340 -2.40 16.34 2.45
CA MET A 340 -2.65 15.14 3.26
C MET A 340 -1.54 14.92 4.30
N LEU A 341 -0.27 14.97 3.87
CA LEU A 341 0.87 14.81 4.78
C LEU A 341 0.95 15.92 5.83
N ALA A 342 0.70 17.18 5.46
CA ALA A 342 0.69 18.29 6.40
C ALA A 342 -0.35 18.10 7.51
N SER A 343 -1.55 17.62 7.14
CA SER A 343 -2.64 17.24 8.05
C SER A 343 -2.22 16.07 8.93
N LEU A 344 -1.74 14.96 8.34
CA LEU A 344 -1.31 13.76 9.07
C LEU A 344 -0.18 14.03 10.07
N CYS A 345 0.76 14.93 9.76
CA CYS A 345 1.81 15.35 10.69
C CYS A 345 1.31 16.33 11.77
N SER A 346 0.04 16.73 11.79
CA SER A 346 -0.51 17.67 12.78
C SER A 346 -0.96 16.93 14.05
N PRO A 347 -1.06 17.64 15.20
CA PRO A 347 -1.59 17.05 16.43
C PRO A 347 -3.03 16.51 16.34
N ALA A 348 -3.75 16.79 15.25
CA ALA A 348 -5.08 16.23 15.02
C ALA A 348 -5.04 14.73 14.66
N TYR A 349 -3.91 14.22 14.16
CA TYR A 349 -3.77 12.82 13.72
C TYR A 349 -2.48 12.15 14.20
N LEU A 350 -1.43 12.93 14.46
CA LEU A 350 -0.17 12.44 15.00
C LEU A 350 -0.30 12.26 16.52
N ALA A 351 0.05 11.07 17.01
CA ALA A 351 0.08 10.80 18.44
C ALA A 351 1.12 11.69 19.16
N LYS A 352 0.96 11.82 20.48
CA LYS A 352 2.05 12.33 21.33
C LYS A 352 3.01 11.19 21.67
N GLU A 353 4.23 11.56 22.03
CA GLU A 353 5.26 10.59 22.41
C GLU A 353 4.82 9.84 23.68
N GLU A 354 5.06 8.53 23.72
CA GLU A 354 4.65 7.61 24.80
C GLU A 354 3.13 7.39 24.90
N GLU A 355 2.33 7.93 23.99
CA GLU A 355 0.88 7.68 23.91
C GLU A 355 0.53 6.73 22.75
N ASN A 356 -0.77 6.43 22.61
CA ASN A 356 -1.34 5.69 21.47
C ASN A 356 -0.76 4.28 21.26
N ASN A 357 -0.37 3.58 22.35
CA ASN A 357 0.32 2.28 22.29
C ASN A 357 1.52 2.29 21.33
N ASP A 358 2.26 3.39 21.33
CA ASP A 358 3.45 3.61 20.52
C ASP A 358 3.23 3.71 19.00
N PHE A 359 1.98 3.70 18.53
CA PHE A 359 1.68 3.94 17.11
C PHE A 359 1.87 5.42 16.76
N ILE A 360 2.18 5.69 15.49
CA ILE A 360 2.47 7.04 15.00
C ILE A 360 1.17 7.82 14.81
N LEU A 361 0.19 7.19 14.15
CA LEU A 361 -1.06 7.82 13.75
C LEU A 361 -2.26 7.33 14.57
N MET A 362 -3.19 8.25 14.83
CA MET A 362 -4.49 8.01 15.48
C MET A 362 -5.60 7.93 14.42
N HIS A 363 -6.85 7.71 14.85
CA HIS A 363 -8.07 7.96 14.06
C HIS A 363 -8.20 7.20 12.72
N SER A 364 -7.84 5.92 12.70
CA SER A 364 -8.17 5.02 11.59
C SER A 364 -9.41 4.18 11.89
N VAL A 365 -10.09 3.70 10.85
CA VAL A 365 -11.30 2.87 10.97
C VAL A 365 -11.13 1.57 10.16
N GLY A 366 -10.94 0.46 10.87
CA GLY A 366 -10.79 -0.88 10.32
C GLY A 366 -12.09 -1.43 9.72
N HIS A 367 -13.09 -1.73 10.56
CA HIS A 367 -14.34 -2.31 10.11
C HIS A 367 -15.52 -1.81 10.94
N LEU A 368 -16.04 -0.63 10.56
CA LEU A 368 -17.11 0.04 11.31
C LEU A 368 -18.41 -0.77 11.39
N PRO A 369 -18.94 -1.38 10.29
CA PRO A 369 -20.14 -2.22 10.38
C PRO A 369 -20.04 -3.37 11.38
N ASN A 370 -18.84 -3.91 11.61
CA ASN A 370 -18.59 -4.98 12.58
C ASN A 370 -18.03 -4.47 13.93
N LYS A 371 -18.03 -3.15 14.15
CA LYS A 371 -17.56 -2.50 15.40
C LYS A 371 -16.14 -2.93 15.82
N SER A 372 -15.29 -3.23 14.84
CA SER A 372 -13.91 -3.68 15.02
C SER A 372 -12.95 -2.60 14.55
N GLU A 373 -11.97 -2.26 15.42
CA GLU A 373 -10.93 -1.27 15.13
C GLU A 373 -11.54 0.07 14.68
N VAL A 374 -12.36 0.69 15.54
CA VAL A 374 -13.08 1.93 15.23
C VAL A 374 -12.44 3.09 15.99
N ASP A 375 -11.92 4.07 15.26
CA ASP A 375 -11.23 5.24 15.81
C ASP A 375 -10.01 4.88 16.66
N VAL A 376 -9.08 4.15 16.03
CA VAL A 376 -7.89 3.56 16.66
C VAL A 376 -6.66 3.67 15.74
N PRO A 377 -5.44 3.49 16.26
CA PRO A 377 -4.26 3.31 15.41
C PRO A 377 -4.34 2.01 14.62
N LEU A 378 -3.71 1.97 13.44
CA LEU A 378 -3.60 0.77 12.61
C LEU A 378 -2.19 0.65 12.04
N THR A 379 -1.57 -0.52 12.20
CA THR A 379 -0.17 -0.77 11.79
C THR A 379 0.12 -0.45 10.31
N TYR A 380 -0.87 -0.63 9.42
CA TYR A 380 -0.74 -0.28 8.01
C TYR A 380 -0.87 1.23 7.75
N ALA A 381 -1.60 1.99 8.58
CA ALA A 381 -1.63 3.44 8.49
C ALA A 381 -0.22 4.01 8.71
N ASP A 382 0.48 3.51 9.73
CA ASP A 382 1.86 3.86 10.03
C ASP A 382 2.82 3.47 8.89
N TYR A 383 2.69 2.25 8.35
CA TYR A 383 3.51 1.78 7.23
C TYR A 383 3.43 2.71 6.01
N TYR A 384 2.22 3.00 5.53
CA TYR A 384 2.04 3.84 4.34
C TYR A 384 2.35 5.31 4.62
N PHE A 385 2.17 5.77 5.85
CA PHE A 385 2.56 7.12 6.25
C PHE A 385 4.07 7.32 6.22
N VAL A 386 4.83 6.39 6.83
CA VAL A 386 6.29 6.42 6.81
C VAL A 386 6.79 6.30 5.37
N GLU A 387 6.20 5.41 4.56
CA GLU A 387 6.49 5.34 3.12
C GLU A 387 6.29 6.70 2.43
N ALA A 388 5.14 7.33 2.63
CA ALA A 388 4.80 8.60 2.00
C ALA A 388 5.76 9.73 2.41
N LEU A 389 6.15 9.81 3.70
CA LEU A 389 7.14 10.78 4.19
C LEU A 389 8.51 10.57 3.54
N LEU A 390 8.96 9.32 3.39
CA LEU A 390 10.22 9.00 2.73
C LEU A 390 10.19 9.33 1.24
N ARG A 391 9.11 8.95 0.55
CA ARG A 391 8.88 9.32 -0.87
C ARG A 391 8.91 10.83 -1.06
N TYR A 392 8.18 11.57 -0.22
CA TYR A 392 8.15 13.02 -0.25
C TYR A 392 9.55 13.61 -0.11
N LYS A 393 10.28 13.26 0.95
CA LYS A 393 11.66 13.73 1.17
C LYS A 393 12.60 13.38 0.02
N GLN A 394 12.44 12.21 -0.60
CA GLN A 394 13.29 11.78 -1.69
C GLN A 394 12.98 12.52 -3.01
N TRP A 395 11.71 12.84 -3.25
CA TRP A 395 11.22 13.32 -4.55
C TRP A 395 10.95 14.81 -4.61
N ALA A 396 10.84 15.52 -3.48
CA ALA A 396 10.60 16.96 -3.40
C ALA A 396 11.82 17.83 -3.77
N LYS A 397 12.77 17.32 -4.57
CA LYS A 397 14.07 17.97 -4.80
C LYS A 397 14.01 19.13 -5.80
#